data_AF-A0A453AIK9-F1
#
_entry.id   AF-A0A453AIK9-F1
#
_cell.length_a   1.000
_cell.length_b   1.000
_cell.length_c   1.000
_cell.angle_alpha   90.00
_cell.angle_beta   90.00
_cell.angle_gamma   90.00
#
_symmetry.space_group_name_H-M   'P 1'
#
loop_
_entity.id
_entity.type
_entity.pdbx_description
1 polymer ?
#
loop_
_entity_poly.entity_id
_entity_poly.type
_entity_poly.pdbx_seq_one_letter_code
_entity_poly.pdbx_strand_id
1 'polypeptide(L)'
;IGGRYLRANGRYIRWNAGVSVDHSVSSMMYWVVEPIPAREDMPALPAPPPNPPYGYLLGVYLEPGRLIRFVRALDDGHYPEDPEADGWQQFWFRGRSAFRLRDDLGFLVGAGVYYPNIAMCVRAGRYGRLTPLVVDLPDGGYGESLEIVVFLADTPAYNDLRHPDVHAE
;
A
#
# COMPACT_ATOMS: atom_id res chain seq x y z
N ILE A 1 31.70 -15.61 2.17
CA ILE A 1 30.24 -15.42 2.23
C ILE A 1 29.92 -14.11 1.51
N GLY A 2 29.46 -14.19 0.26
CA GLY A 2 29.04 -13.01 -0.52
C GLY A 2 27.53 -12.94 -0.53
N GLY A 3 26.95 -11.81 -0.11
CA GLY A 3 25.52 -11.59 -0.04
C GLY A 3 25.21 -10.10 -0.15
N ARG A 4 24.01 -9.77 -0.64
CA ARG A 4 23.44 -8.42 -0.59
C ARG A 4 22.74 -8.28 0.75
N TYR A 5 23.30 -7.50 1.67
CA TYR A 5 22.77 -7.33 3.01
C TYR A 5 22.09 -5.97 3.15
N LEU A 6 20.98 -5.92 3.87
CA LEU A 6 20.36 -4.65 4.26
C LEU A 6 21.18 -4.03 5.40
N ARG A 7 21.50 -2.74 5.27
CA ARG A 7 22.29 -1.95 6.21
C ARG A 7 21.54 -0.70 6.61
N ALA A 8 21.44 -0.45 7.91
CA ALA A 8 20.95 0.83 8.42
C ALA A 8 22.01 1.93 8.25
N ASN A 9 21.62 3.07 7.69
CA ASN A 9 22.50 4.22 7.47
C ASN A 9 22.57 5.10 8.74
N GLY A 10 23.10 4.56 9.84
CA GLY A 10 22.96 5.20 11.16
C GLY A 10 24.19 5.90 11.74
N ARG A 11 25.33 6.00 11.04
CA ARG A 11 26.59 6.34 11.73
C ARG A 11 26.70 7.82 12.14
N TYR A 12 26.07 8.74 11.41
CA TYR A 12 26.09 10.17 11.74
C TYR A 12 24.77 10.82 11.32
N ILE A 13 24.15 11.53 12.27
CA ILE A 13 22.95 12.40 12.15
C ILE A 13 21.61 11.72 12.48
N ARG A 14 20.86 12.34 13.42
CA ARG A 14 19.56 11.93 14.01
C ARG A 14 18.38 11.77 13.02
N TRP A 15 18.63 11.86 11.71
CA TRP A 15 17.57 12.01 10.69
C TRP A 15 17.69 10.99 9.53
N ASN A 16 18.64 10.04 9.60
CA ASN A 16 18.80 9.01 8.57
C ASN A 16 18.28 7.64 9.07
N ALA A 17 16.95 7.48 9.09
CA ALA A 17 16.29 6.17 9.29
C ALA A 17 16.18 5.39 7.97
N GLY A 18 17.24 5.41 7.16
CA GLY A 18 17.27 4.78 5.83
C GLY A 18 17.95 3.42 5.85
N VAL A 19 17.48 2.52 4.98
CA VAL A 19 18.11 1.21 4.74
C VAL A 19 18.74 1.22 3.35
N SER A 20 20.00 0.80 3.25
CA SER A 20 20.72 0.60 1.99
C SER A 20 21.13 -0.85 1.81
N VAL A 21 21.39 -1.28 0.57
CA VAL A 21 21.95 -2.61 0.29
C VAL A 21 23.47 -2.50 0.25
N ASP A 22 24.16 -3.25 1.11
CA ASP A 22 25.62 -3.30 1.23
C ASP A 22 26.13 -4.71 0.85
N HIS A 23 27.38 -4.77 0.41
CA HIS A 23 28.09 -6.00 0.07
C HIS A 23 28.96 -6.51 1.24
N SER A 24 28.99 -5.77 2.34
CA SER A 24 29.75 -6.07 3.56
C SER A 24 28.83 -6.22 4.77
N VAL A 25 29.14 -7.18 5.63
CA VAL A 25 28.44 -7.39 6.91
C VAL A 25 29.00 -6.39 7.91
N SER A 26 28.17 -5.44 8.36
CA SER A 26 28.51 -4.49 9.42
C SER A 26 27.84 -4.89 10.73
N SER A 27 28.48 -4.62 11.88
CA SER A 27 27.97 -4.96 13.22
C SER A 27 26.79 -4.10 13.69
N MET A 28 26.30 -3.16 12.87
CA MET A 28 25.15 -2.32 13.20
C MET A 28 23.84 -3.01 12.80
N MET A 29 23.15 -3.56 13.82
CA MET A 29 21.84 -4.22 13.79
C MET A 29 21.73 -5.39 12.80
N TYR A 30 21.75 -6.61 13.33
CA TYR A 30 21.37 -7.81 12.57
C TYR A 30 19.85 -7.79 12.34
N TRP A 31 19.43 -7.69 11.09
CA TRP A 31 18.05 -7.91 10.68
C TRP A 31 17.93 -9.29 10.04
N VAL A 32 16.89 -10.03 10.40
CA VAL A 32 16.49 -11.25 9.72
C VAL A 32 15.31 -10.89 8.82
N VAL A 33 15.37 -11.32 7.56
CA VAL A 33 14.22 -11.24 6.66
C VAL A 33 13.39 -12.48 6.89
N GLU A 34 12.23 -12.32 7.51
CA GLU A 34 11.28 -13.39 7.71
C GLU A 34 10.21 -13.35 6.61
N PRO A 35 9.95 -14.48 5.93
CA PRO A 35 8.90 -14.54 4.92
C PRO A 35 7.54 -14.45 5.62
N ILE A 36 6.73 -13.47 5.24
CA ILE A 36 5.33 -13.40 5.69
C ILE A 36 4.55 -14.49 4.94
N PRO A 37 3.89 -15.44 5.64
CA PRO A 37 3.13 -16.49 4.98
C PRO A 37 1.93 -15.91 4.23
N ALA A 38 1.51 -16.63 3.19
CA ALA A 38 0.36 -16.25 2.39
C ALA A 38 -0.91 -16.94 2.92
N ARG A 39 -2.02 -16.21 2.92
CA ARG A 39 -3.38 -16.70 3.19
C ARG A 39 -4.31 -16.39 2.01
N GLU A 40 -5.35 -17.20 1.85
CA GLU A 40 -6.31 -17.07 0.76
C GLU A 40 -7.31 -15.94 1.03
N ASP A 41 -7.84 -15.86 2.25
CA ASP A 41 -8.84 -14.86 2.60
C ASP A 41 -8.23 -13.48 2.85
N MET A 42 -8.90 -12.42 2.39
CA MET A 42 -8.53 -11.05 2.75
C MET A 42 -8.72 -10.82 4.26
N PRO A 43 -7.68 -10.40 5.01
CA PRO A 43 -7.85 -10.02 6.41
C PRO A 43 -8.68 -8.75 6.54
N ALA A 44 -9.32 -8.57 7.70
CA ALA A 44 -9.98 -7.32 8.02
C ALA A 44 -8.94 -6.19 8.05
N LEU A 45 -9.25 -5.07 7.37
CA LEU A 45 -8.39 -3.90 7.42
C LEU A 45 -8.40 -3.29 8.83
N PRO A 46 -7.31 -2.62 9.23
CA PRO A 46 -7.27 -1.87 10.48
C PRO A 46 -8.46 -0.93 10.59
N ALA A 47 -9.10 -0.90 11.76
CA ALA A 47 -10.21 0.00 12.00
C ALA A 47 -9.74 1.45 11.75
N PRO A 48 -10.50 2.27 11.00
CA PRO A 48 -10.10 3.63 10.76
C PRO A 48 -9.99 4.36 12.10
N PRO A 49 -9.00 5.26 12.26
CA PRO A 49 -8.96 6.12 13.44
C PRO A 49 -10.27 6.90 13.53
N PRO A 50 -10.71 7.29 14.75
CA PRO A 50 -11.90 8.11 14.92
C PRO A 50 -11.88 9.29 13.95
N ASN A 51 -13.04 9.68 13.44
CA ASN A 51 -13.13 10.88 12.60
C ASN A 51 -12.39 12.01 13.31
N PRO A 52 -11.52 12.71 12.59
CA PRO A 52 -10.60 13.59 13.26
C PRO A 52 -11.37 14.63 14.11
N PRO A 53 -10.91 14.95 15.34
CA PRO A 53 -11.56 15.97 16.15
C PRO A 53 -11.57 17.31 15.41
N TYR A 54 -12.50 18.19 15.74
CA TYR A 54 -12.77 19.52 15.14
C TYR A 54 -11.56 20.40 14.75
N GLY A 55 -10.32 20.10 15.17
CA GLY A 55 -9.08 20.77 14.74
C GLY A 55 -8.79 20.72 13.23
N TYR A 56 -9.43 19.80 12.50
CA TYR A 56 -9.35 19.71 11.03
C TYR A 56 -10.20 20.76 10.31
N LEU A 57 -11.29 21.20 10.93
CA LEU A 57 -12.09 22.35 10.46
C LEU A 57 -11.36 23.68 10.69
N LEU A 58 -10.40 23.72 11.62
CA LEU A 58 -9.57 24.89 11.92
C LEU A 58 -8.21 24.90 11.18
N GLY A 59 -7.92 23.90 10.33
CA GLY A 59 -6.70 23.87 9.51
C GLY A 59 -5.39 23.68 10.29
N VAL A 60 -5.44 23.19 11.54
CA VAL A 60 -4.27 23.09 12.44
C VAL A 60 -3.46 21.80 12.25
N TYR A 61 -4.07 20.75 11.68
CA TYR A 61 -3.39 19.49 11.32
C TYR A 61 -3.75 19.10 9.89
N LEU A 62 -2.76 19.15 8.99
CA LEU A 62 -2.90 18.70 7.61
C LEU A 62 -2.43 17.24 7.56
N GLU A 63 -3.36 16.27 7.47
CA GLU A 63 -2.96 14.86 7.34
C GLU A 63 -2.02 14.73 6.13
N PRO A 64 -0.98 13.89 6.25
CA PRO A 64 -0.13 13.51 5.13
C PRO A 64 -0.98 13.16 3.89
N GLY A 65 -0.76 13.90 2.80
CA GLY A 65 -1.42 13.65 1.53
C GLY A 65 -0.51 12.90 0.57
N ARG A 66 -1.06 12.01 -0.25
CA ARG A 66 -0.34 11.42 -1.38
C ARG A 66 -1.23 11.26 -2.60
N LEU A 67 -0.62 11.30 -3.77
CA LEU A 67 -1.31 10.98 -5.01
C LEU A 67 -1.50 9.46 -5.08
N ILE A 68 -2.74 9.02 -5.21
CA ILE A 68 -3.07 7.63 -5.52
C ILE A 68 -3.33 7.57 -7.01
N ARG A 69 -2.56 6.74 -7.71
CA ARG A 69 -2.84 6.36 -9.09
C ARG A 69 -3.40 4.95 -9.06
N PHE A 70 -4.57 4.72 -9.63
CA PHE A 70 -5.23 3.43 -9.55
C PHE A 70 -5.86 3.00 -10.86
N VAL A 71 -6.06 1.70 -10.99
CA VAL A 71 -6.76 1.09 -12.11
C VAL A 71 -7.57 -0.10 -11.60
N ARG A 72 -8.75 -0.32 -12.17
CA ARG A 72 -9.52 -1.53 -11.94
C ARG A 72 -8.97 -2.65 -12.83
N ALA A 73 -8.65 -3.79 -12.25
CA ALA A 73 -8.39 -5.01 -13.00
C ALA A 73 -9.69 -5.58 -13.59
N LEU A 74 -9.56 -6.20 -14.76
CA LEU A 74 -10.59 -7.05 -15.34
C LEU A 74 -10.80 -8.30 -14.46
N ASP A 75 -11.89 -9.01 -14.69
CA ASP A 75 -12.28 -10.15 -13.85
C ASP A 75 -11.28 -11.33 -13.94
N ASP A 76 -10.49 -11.38 -15.02
CA ASP A 76 -9.37 -12.32 -15.24
C ASP A 76 -8.02 -11.82 -14.67
N GLY A 77 -8.00 -10.60 -14.11
CA GLY A 77 -6.86 -9.99 -13.46
C GLY A 77 -5.97 -9.19 -14.40
N HIS A 78 -6.31 -9.09 -15.69
CA HIS A 78 -5.60 -8.24 -16.61
C HIS A 78 -5.90 -6.76 -16.34
N TYR A 79 -4.88 -5.91 -16.46
CA TYR A 79 -5.00 -4.46 -16.35
C TYR A 79 -3.97 -3.78 -17.24
N PRO A 80 -4.22 -2.51 -17.66
CA PRO A 80 -3.24 -1.72 -18.40
C PRO A 80 -1.94 -1.57 -17.60
N GLU A 81 -0.86 -2.20 -18.06
CA GLU A 81 0.42 -2.14 -17.35
C GLU A 81 1.09 -0.77 -17.44
N ASP A 82 0.77 0.04 -18.44
CA ASP A 82 1.32 1.37 -18.59
C ASP A 82 0.46 2.37 -17.80
N PRO A 83 1.02 3.05 -16.77
CA PRO A 83 0.31 4.06 -16.00
C PRO A 83 -0.16 5.27 -16.83
N GLU A 84 0.39 5.47 -18.03
CA GLU A 84 0.01 6.53 -18.97
C GLU A 84 -1.07 6.09 -19.97
N ALA A 85 -1.41 4.80 -20.01
CA ALA A 85 -2.47 4.29 -20.88
C ALA A 85 -3.87 4.65 -20.38
N ASP A 86 -4.83 4.71 -21.32
CA ASP A 86 -6.25 4.86 -21.01
C ASP A 86 -6.71 3.79 -20.01
N GLY A 87 -7.18 4.23 -18.85
CA GLY A 87 -7.70 3.35 -17.79
C GLY A 87 -7.18 3.66 -16.40
N TRP A 88 -5.99 4.25 -16.28
CA TRP A 88 -5.49 4.73 -14.99
C TRP A 88 -6.17 6.04 -14.59
N GLN A 89 -6.60 6.10 -13.34
CA GLN A 89 -7.19 7.27 -12.71
C GLN A 89 -6.30 7.73 -11.55
N GLN A 90 -6.45 9.00 -11.16
CA GLN A 90 -5.67 9.54 -10.06
C GLN A 90 -6.50 10.46 -9.18
N PHE A 91 -6.24 10.42 -7.88
CA PHE A 91 -6.82 11.33 -6.91
C PHE A 91 -5.87 11.57 -5.74
N TRP A 92 -6.06 12.69 -5.05
CA TRP A 92 -5.33 12.97 -3.83
C TRP A 92 -6.02 12.31 -2.64
N PHE A 93 -5.33 11.37 -2.00
CA PHE A 93 -5.77 10.78 -0.75
C PHE A 93 -5.09 11.46 0.42
N ARG A 94 -5.86 11.74 1.49
CA ARG A 94 -5.34 12.31 2.73
C ARG A 94 -5.52 11.31 3.86
N GLY A 95 -4.44 11.13 4.61
CA GLY A 95 -4.41 10.22 5.74
C GLY A 95 -3.69 8.92 5.43
N ARG A 96 -3.90 7.96 6.34
CA ARG A 96 -3.17 6.69 6.35
C ARG A 96 -4.06 5.46 6.34
N SER A 97 -5.34 5.62 6.63
CA SER A 97 -6.24 4.49 6.81
C SER A 97 -6.46 3.72 5.51
N ALA A 98 -6.03 2.47 5.48
CA ALA A 98 -6.32 1.57 4.36
C ALA A 98 -7.83 1.34 4.22
N PHE A 99 -8.56 1.33 5.34
CA PHE A 99 -10.01 1.25 5.35
C PHE A 99 -10.65 2.43 4.59
N ARG A 100 -10.31 3.68 4.93
CA ARG A 100 -10.83 4.86 4.23
C ARG A 100 -10.43 4.88 2.76
N LEU A 101 -9.20 4.49 2.46
CA LEU A 101 -8.73 4.39 1.08
C LEU A 101 -9.55 3.38 0.27
N ARG A 102 -9.90 2.25 0.87
CA ARG A 102 -10.75 1.22 0.25
C ARG A 102 -12.16 1.75 -0.03
N ASP A 103 -12.73 2.50 0.90
CA ASP A 103 -14.06 3.12 0.70
C ASP A 103 -14.03 4.11 -0.45
N ASP A 104 -13.03 5.00 -0.50
CA ASP A 104 -12.87 5.98 -1.59
C ASP A 104 -12.69 5.28 -2.95
N LEU A 105 -11.82 4.27 -3.02
CA LEU A 105 -11.61 3.48 -4.23
C LEU A 105 -12.86 2.68 -4.64
N GLY A 106 -13.56 2.09 -3.67
CA GLY A 106 -14.81 1.38 -3.91
C GLY A 106 -15.86 2.31 -4.52
N PHE A 107 -16.02 3.52 -3.96
CA PHE A 107 -16.91 4.53 -4.49
C PHE A 107 -16.54 4.94 -5.93
N LEU A 108 -15.26 5.21 -6.19
CA LEU A 108 -14.77 5.60 -7.52
C LEU A 108 -14.98 4.50 -8.56
N VAL A 109 -14.64 3.25 -8.23
CA VAL A 109 -14.81 2.10 -9.12
C VAL A 109 -16.29 1.76 -9.33
N GLY A 110 -17.13 1.96 -8.31
CA GLY A 110 -18.58 1.82 -8.37
C GLY A 110 -19.30 2.98 -9.06
N ALA A 111 -18.57 3.89 -9.72
CA ALA A 111 -19.09 5.10 -10.37
C ALA A 111 -19.98 5.96 -9.46
N GLY A 112 -19.76 5.90 -8.15
CA GLY A 112 -20.52 6.62 -7.13
C GLY A 112 -21.94 6.09 -6.86
N VAL A 113 -22.32 4.94 -7.41
CA VAL A 113 -23.69 4.38 -7.31
C VAL A 113 -23.75 3.18 -6.37
N TYR A 114 -22.67 2.41 -6.26
CA TYR A 114 -22.56 1.25 -5.38
C TYR A 114 -21.16 1.17 -4.76
N TYR A 115 -21.05 0.51 -3.61
CA TYR A 115 -19.79 0.31 -2.90
C TYR A 115 -19.40 -1.17 -2.99
N PRO A 116 -18.77 -1.59 -4.11
CA PRO A 116 -18.36 -2.98 -4.25
C PRO A 116 -17.32 -3.30 -3.18
N ASN A 117 -17.36 -4.55 -2.72
CA ASN A 117 -16.25 -5.08 -1.97
C ASN A 117 -15.04 -5.20 -2.92
N ILE A 118 -13.89 -4.64 -2.52
CA ILE A 118 -12.67 -4.65 -3.32
C ILE A 118 -11.46 -5.10 -2.51
N ALA A 119 -10.47 -5.66 -3.20
CA ALA A 119 -9.09 -5.78 -2.74
C ALA A 119 -8.22 -4.72 -3.43
N MET A 120 -7.28 -4.16 -2.68
CA MET A 120 -6.31 -3.18 -3.17
C MET A 120 -4.94 -3.85 -3.21
N CYS A 121 -4.25 -3.81 -4.34
CA CYS A 121 -2.88 -4.30 -4.47
C CYS A 121 -1.93 -3.17 -4.84
N VAL A 122 -0.91 -2.94 -4.03
CA VAL A 122 0.15 -1.98 -4.34
C VAL A 122 1.04 -2.55 -5.44
N ARG A 123 1.31 -1.73 -6.44
CA ARG A 123 2.27 -2.01 -7.51
C ARG A 123 3.53 -1.16 -7.30
N ALA A 124 4.62 -1.79 -6.90
CA ALA A 124 5.91 -1.12 -6.73
C ALA A 124 6.65 -0.97 -8.07
N GLY A 125 6.10 -0.14 -8.97
CA GLY A 125 6.62 0.09 -10.32
C GLY A 125 6.25 -0.98 -11.34
N ARG A 126 6.67 -0.79 -12.60
CA ARG A 126 6.16 -1.54 -13.76
C ARG A 126 6.25 -3.08 -13.62
N TYR A 127 7.37 -3.56 -13.08
CA TYR A 127 7.64 -4.99 -12.89
C TYR A 127 7.53 -5.42 -11.42
N GLY A 128 7.02 -4.54 -10.56
CA GLY A 128 6.80 -4.84 -9.15
C GLY A 128 5.69 -5.86 -8.99
N ARG A 129 5.92 -6.86 -8.13
CA ARG A 129 4.88 -7.81 -7.74
C ARG A 129 3.73 -7.06 -7.06
N LEU A 130 2.50 -7.35 -7.49
CA LEU A 130 1.31 -6.88 -6.80
C LEU A 130 1.28 -7.43 -5.37
N THR A 131 1.18 -6.52 -4.40
CA THR A 131 1.16 -6.86 -2.98
C THR A 131 -0.14 -6.36 -2.37
N PRO A 132 -1.01 -7.25 -1.87
CA PRO A 132 -2.26 -6.82 -1.24
C PRO A 132 -1.99 -5.88 -0.06
N LEU A 133 -2.67 -4.73 -0.07
CA LEU A 133 -2.59 -3.72 0.98
C LEU A 133 -3.55 -4.11 2.10
N VAL A 134 -2.99 -4.63 3.19
CA VAL A 134 -3.75 -5.08 4.37
C VAL A 134 -3.45 -4.27 5.64
N VAL A 135 -2.54 -3.31 5.55
CA VAL A 135 -2.10 -2.44 6.64
C VAL A 135 -2.25 -0.98 6.24
N ASP A 136 -2.30 -0.10 7.23
CA ASP A 136 -2.34 1.34 7.00
C ASP A 136 -1.08 1.84 6.29
N LEU A 137 -1.24 2.94 5.55
CA LEU A 137 -0.16 3.58 4.81
C LEU A 137 0.89 4.16 5.78
N PRO A 138 2.19 4.14 5.41
CA PRO A 138 3.25 4.64 6.26
C PRO A 138 3.13 6.14 6.53
N ASP A 139 3.57 6.58 7.71
CA ASP A 139 3.49 7.97 8.22
C ASP A 139 4.50 8.96 7.59
N GLY A 140 4.93 8.70 6.36
CA GLY A 140 6.04 9.41 5.72
C GLY A 140 5.77 10.86 5.31
N GLY A 141 4.70 11.50 5.79
CA GLY A 141 4.29 12.83 5.32
C GLY A 141 3.78 12.81 3.87
N TYR A 142 4.09 13.86 3.11
CA TYR A 142 3.78 13.92 1.68
C TYR A 142 4.60 12.88 0.92
N GLY A 143 3.97 11.76 0.61
CA GLY A 143 4.61 10.61 -0.02
C GLY A 143 4.62 10.69 -1.55
N GLU A 144 5.48 9.88 -2.16
CA GLU A 144 5.44 9.62 -3.59
C GLU A 144 4.10 9.00 -4.02
N SER A 145 3.81 9.11 -5.32
CA SER A 145 2.61 8.52 -5.91
C SER A 145 2.54 7.02 -5.65
N LEU A 146 1.43 6.56 -5.10
CA LEU A 146 1.20 5.14 -4.85
C LEU A 146 0.34 4.56 -5.98
N GLU A 147 0.84 3.52 -6.63
CA GLU A 147 0.11 2.82 -7.68
C GLU A 147 -0.66 1.64 -7.09
N ILE A 148 -1.97 1.59 -7.34
CA ILE A 148 -2.88 0.59 -6.79
C ILE A 148 -3.69 -0.07 -7.91
N VAL A 149 -3.62 -1.39 -7.99
CA VAL A 149 -4.52 -2.20 -8.82
C VAL A 149 -5.66 -2.69 -7.94
N VAL A 150 -6.89 -2.42 -8.38
CA VAL A 150 -8.11 -2.76 -7.65
C VAL A 150 -8.75 -4.01 -8.25
N PHE A 151 -9.03 -5.00 -7.42
CA PHE A 151 -9.73 -6.23 -7.78
C PHE A 151 -11.12 -6.23 -7.14
N LEU A 152 -12.17 -6.49 -7.92
CA LEU A 152 -13.52 -6.61 -7.40
C LEU A 152 -13.73 -7.98 -6.75
N ALA A 153 -14.40 -8.01 -5.60
CA ALA A 153 -14.86 -9.26 -5.01
C ALA A 153 -15.73 -10.06 -6.00
N ASP A 154 -15.81 -11.36 -5.77
CA ASP A 154 -16.55 -12.31 -6.60
C ASP A 154 -16.02 -12.46 -8.04
N THR A 155 -14.82 -11.96 -8.32
CA THR A 155 -14.11 -12.22 -9.59
C THR A 155 -13.07 -13.34 -9.42
N PRO A 156 -12.78 -14.11 -10.48
CA PRO A 156 -11.69 -15.10 -10.46
C PRO A 156 -10.36 -14.50 -9.97
N ALA A 157 -9.99 -13.34 -10.50
CA ALA A 157 -8.75 -12.68 -10.13
C ALA A 157 -8.66 -12.28 -8.66
N TYR A 158 -9.78 -11.89 -8.04
CA TYR A 158 -9.84 -11.61 -6.61
C TYR A 158 -9.63 -12.89 -5.78
N ASN A 159 -10.25 -14.00 -6.17
CA ASN A 159 -10.13 -15.28 -5.46
C ASN A 159 -8.72 -15.90 -5.56
N ASP A 160 -8.00 -15.56 -6.64
CA ASP A 160 -6.61 -15.99 -6.85
C ASP A 160 -5.60 -15.15 -6.04
N LEU A 161 -6.02 -14.03 -5.43
CA LEU A 161 -5.14 -13.22 -4.59
C LEU A 161 -4.64 -14.02 -3.39
N ARG A 162 -3.41 -13.71 -2.99
CA ARG A 162 -2.75 -14.28 -1.82
C ARG A 162 -2.33 -13.14 -0.91
N HIS A 163 -3.02 -13.02 0.21
CA HIS A 163 -2.85 -11.94 1.17
C HIS A 163 -1.72 -12.27 2.14
N PRO A 164 -0.92 -11.28 2.56
CA PRO A 164 0.07 -11.49 3.61
C PRO A 164 -0.64 -11.71 4.94
N ASP A 165 -0.27 -12.78 5.65
CA ASP A 165 -0.70 -13.03 7.01
C ASP A 165 0.21 -12.29 7.99
N VAL A 166 -0.11 -11.02 8.21
CA VAL A 166 0.67 -10.11 9.08
C VAL A 166 0.63 -10.48 10.57
N HIS A 167 -0.17 -11.48 10.95
CA HIS A 167 -0.32 -11.95 12.33
C HIS A 167 0.17 -13.39 12.51
N ALA A 168 0.78 -13.99 11.49
CA ALA A 168 1.40 -15.30 11.62
C ALA A 168 2.69 -15.18 12.45
N GLU A 169 2.80 -16.04 13.47
CA GLU A 169 4.01 -16.25 14.30
C GLU A 169 4.78 -17.49 13.84
#